data_AF-A0A6M4HE13-F1
#
_entry.id   AF-A0A6M4HE13-F1
#
_cell.length_a   1.000
_cell.length_b   1.000
_cell.length_c   1.000
_cell.angle_alpha   90.00
_cell.angle_beta   90.00
_cell.angle_gamma   90.00
#
_symmetry.space_group_name_H-M   'P 1'
#
loop_
_entity.id
_entity.type
_entity.pdbx_description
1 polymer ?
#
loop_
_entity_poly.entity_id
_entity_poly.type
_entity_poly.pdbx_seq_one_letter_code
_entity_poly.pdbx_strand_id
1 'polypeptide(L)' 'MADRKAFLLRIDPELWAELERLAQAELRSVNGQVEYLLRDALARRGIPAVATGRKQKKG' A
#
# COMPACT_ATOMS: atom_id res chain seq x y z
N MET A 1 4.27 5.19 -15.12
CA MET A 1 3.87 4.82 -13.74
C MET A 1 2.85 3.69 -13.84
N ALA A 2 2.99 2.65 -13.03
CA ALA A 2 2.02 1.55 -13.00
C ALA A 2 0.66 2.10 -12.53
N ASP A 3 -0.44 1.61 -13.10
CA ASP A 3 -1.79 2.05 -12.71
C ASP A 3 -2.02 1.68 -11.24
N ARG A 4 -2.29 2.67 -10.39
CA ARG A 4 -2.64 2.46 -8.99
C ARG A 4 -4.15 2.33 -8.90
N LYS A 5 -4.65 1.23 -8.32
CA LYS A 5 -6.08 1.07 -8.06
C LYS A 5 -6.49 1.97 -6.89
N ALA A 6 -7.29 2.99 -7.16
CA ALA A 6 -7.98 3.74 -6.13
C ALA A 6 -9.12 2.88 -5.54
N PHE A 7 -9.23 2.83 -4.22
CA PHE A 7 -10.30 2.12 -3.52
C PHE A 7 -10.72 2.91 -2.28
N LEU A 8 -12.02 2.89 -1.97
CA LEU A 8 -12.52 3.45 -0.73
C LEU A 8 -12.26 2.45 0.40
N LEU A 9 -11.41 2.83 1.35
CA LEU A 9 -11.11 2.05 2.54
C LEU A 9 -12.04 2.49 3.68
N ARG A 10 -12.79 1.57 4.26
CA ARG A 10 -13.42 1.78 5.57
C ARG A 10 -12.40 1.39 6.63
N ILE A 11 -11.98 2.35 7.43
CA ILE A 11 -10.99 2.17 8.49
C ILE A 11 -11.47 2.88 9.76
N ASP A 12 -11.11 2.34 10.90
CA ASP A 12 -11.29 2.99 12.19
C ASP A 12 -10.52 4.33 12.21
N PRO A 13 -11.14 5.46 12.59
CA PRO A 13 -10.48 6.76 12.69
C PRO A 13 -9.25 6.77 13.61
N GLU A 14 -9.26 6.04 14.72
CA GLU A 14 -8.13 5.98 15.65
C GLU A 14 -6.94 5.24 15.01
N LEU A 15 -7.23 4.15 14.30
CA LEU A 15 -6.21 3.44 13.53
C LEU A 15 -5.63 4.32 12.41
N TRP A 16 -6.47 5.12 11.75
CA TRP A 16 -6.00 6.06 10.74
C TRP A 16 -5.05 7.10 11.32
N ALA A 17 -5.35 7.67 12.50
CA ALA A 17 -4.48 8.63 13.17
C ALA A 17 -3.10 8.04 13.49
N GLU A 18 -3.03 6.79 13.96
CA GLU A 18 -1.75 6.12 14.21
C GLU A 18 -0.96 5.84 12.91
N LEU A 19 -1.65 5.50 11.82
CA LEU A 19 -1.02 5.35 10.51
C LEU A 19 -0.46 6.68 9.99
N GLU A 20 -1.16 7.79 10.18
CA GLU A 20 -0.66 9.13 9.83
C GLU A 20 0.58 9.49 10.63
N ARG A 21 0.56 9.27 11.95
CA ARG A 21 1.69 9.54 12.83
C ARG A 21 2.92 8.70 12.45
N LEU A 22 2.73 7.41 12.14
CA LEU A 22 3.80 6.53 11.68
C LEU A 22 4.36 6.99 10.32
N ALA A 23 3.49 7.34 9.38
CA ALA A 23 3.91 7.84 8.07
C ALA A 23 4.74 9.12 8.18
N GLN A 24 4.34 10.05 9.06
CA GLN A 24 5.11 11.28 9.34
C GLN A 24 6.48 10.96 9.95
N ALA A 25 6.54 10.04 10.91
CA ALA A 25 7.80 9.62 11.53
C ALA A 25 8.77 8.97 10.53
N GLU A 26 8.25 8.26 9.52
CA GLU A 26 9.03 7.62 8.46
C GLU A 26 9.21 8.50 7.20
N LEU A 27 8.82 9.78 7.25
CA LEU A 27 8.87 10.73 6.12
C LEU A 27 8.21 10.18 4.85
N ARG A 28 7.08 9.49 5.01
CA ARG A 28 6.30 8.85 3.94
C ARG A 28 4.91 9.46 3.84
N SER A 29 4.31 9.40 2.65
CA SER A 29 2.87 9.64 2.53
C SER A 29 2.07 8.53 3.21
N VAL A 30 0.89 8.84 3.71
CA VAL A 30 0.01 7.86 4.38
C VAL A 30 -0.31 6.69 3.46
N ASN A 31 -0.62 6.96 2.17
CA ASN A 31 -0.85 5.90 1.18
C ASN A 31 0.39 5.02 0.96
N GLY A 32 1.59 5.61 0.96
CA GLY A 32 2.83 4.85 0.88
C GLY A 32 3.04 3.99 2.12
N GLN A 33 2.69 4.49 3.31
CA GLN A 33 2.78 3.73 4.57
C GLN A 33 1.83 2.54 4.56
N VAL A 34 0.58 2.74 4.14
CA VAL A 34 -0.41 1.67 3.98
C VAL A 34 0.10 0.61 3.00
N GLU A 35 0.62 1.01 1.84
CA GLU A 35 1.16 0.08 0.86
C GLU A 35 2.34 -0.73 1.43
N TYR A 36 3.27 -0.08 2.14
CA TYR A 36 4.40 -0.75 2.79
C TYR A 36 3.93 -1.79 3.81
N LEU A 37 3.03 -1.41 4.73
CA LEU A 37 2.52 -2.29 5.77
C LEU A 37 1.76 -3.49 5.17
N LEU A 38 0.97 -3.28 4.12
CA LEU A 38 0.26 -4.36 3.43
C LEU A 38 1.24 -5.32 2.74
N ARG A 39 2.28 -4.81 2.09
CA ARG A 39 3.33 -5.65 1.48
C ARG A 39 4.09 -6.46 2.52
N ASP A 40 4.48 -5.83 3.62
CA ASP A 40 5.15 -6.51 4.74
C ASP A 40 4.26 -7.60 5.35
N ALA A 41 2.98 -7.30 5.57
CA ALA A 41 2.01 -8.26 6.08
C ALA A 41 1.81 -9.48 5.16
N LEU A 42 1.84 -9.29 3.83
CA LEU A 42 1.80 -10.39 2.87
C LEU A 42 3.10 -11.19 2.87
N ALA A 43 4.26 -10.51 2.89
CA ALA A 43 5.57 -11.15 2.91
C ALA A 43 5.76 -12.04 4.14
N ARG A 44 5.35 -11.58 5.33
CA ARG A 44 5.35 -12.37 6.57
C ARG A 44 4.51 -13.66 6.49
N ARG A 45 3.54 -13.71 5.59
CA ARG A 45 2.69 -14.89 5.32
C ARG A 45 3.22 -15.74 4.16
N GLY A 46 4.37 -15.38 3.58
CA GLY A 46 4.90 -16.04 2.39
C GLY A 46 4.09 -15.75 1.13
N ILE A 47 3.23 -14.73 1.12
CA ILE A 47 2.40 -14.37 -0.02
C ILE A 47 3.14 -13.32 -0.86
N PRO A 48 3.53 -13.65 -2.11
CA PRO A 48 4.22 -12.70 -2.95
C PRO A 48 3.26 -11.58 -3.41
N ALA A 49 3.57 -10.33 -3.05
CA ALA A 49 2.89 -9.16 -3.59
C ALA A 49 3.39 -8.87 -5.02
N VAL A 50 3.10 -9.77 -5.96
CA VAL A 50 3.47 -9.61 -7.37
C VAL A 50 2.71 -8.41 -7.94
N ALA A 51 3.42 -7.47 -8.54
CA ALA A 51 2.81 -6.44 -9.37
C ALA A 51 2.22 -7.11 -10.62
N THR A 52 1.00 -7.63 -10.53
CA THR A 52 0.29 -8.16 -11.70
C THR A 52 -0.11 -7.00 -12.60
N GLY A 53 0.76 -6.63 -13.54
CA GLY A 53 0.41 -5.64 -14.56
C GLY A 53 1.57 -5.10 -15.39
N ARG A 54 2.01 -5.86 -16.40
CA ARG A 54 2.01 -5.45 -17.83
C ARG A 54 2.63 -6.54 -18.71
N LYS A 55 1.77 -7.36 -19.34
CA LYS A 55 2.02 -7.70 -20.75
C LYS A 55 1.84 -6.40 -21.52
N GLN A 56 2.94 -5.77 -21.95
CA GLN A 56 2.88 -4.69 -22.93
C GLN A 56 2.26 -5.26 -24.20
N LYS A 57 1.06 -4.79 -24.58
CA LYS A 57 0.56 -4.95 -25.95
C LYS A 57 1.50 -4.13 -26.84
N LYS A 58 2.30 -4.81 -27.67
CA LYS A 58 2.97 -4.20 -28.82
C LYS A 58 1.88 -3.70 -29.77
N GLY A 59 1.88 -2.39 -30.00
CA GLY A 59 1.19 -1.71 -31.10
C GLY A 59 2.22 -0.86 -31.80
#